data_AF-A0A1Y2TFE0-F1
#
_entry.id   AF-A0A1Y2TFE0-F1
#
_cell.length_a   1.000
_cell.length_b   1.000
_cell.length_c   1.000
_cell.angle_alpha   90.00
_cell.angle_beta   90.00
_cell.angle_gamma   90.00
#
_symmetry.space_group_name_H-M   'P 1'
#
loop_
_entity.id
_entity.type
_entity.pdbx_description
1 polymer ?
#
loop_
_entity_poly.entity_id
_entity_poly.type
_entity_poly.pdbx_seq_one_letter_code
_entity_poly.pdbx_strand_id
1 'polypeptide(L)'
;MFRSIPRARSLRYVFIASSRNLGSIRALLQNHRYSSYDSTLKNLKIGSHTRVIVQGFTGKQATADARESLEWGTRIVGGVTPGREGEHLGLPVLPSVREAMEVLKPDATGIYVAARKAAGAIEEAIEAEVPLIVAVAEHIPLHDILRIHSILKTQSRCRLVGANSPGIISATGKCRIGFHPLPCFEPGRIGIVARSGTLSYETAASTLRSSLGQSMCIGVGGDILPGTSLKEGLQILLEDGNTEGVALIGEIGGDGELEAADLIRKYRAKTENPKPIAALVAGVNAVPGRNMGHAGAFALPGEPSVTAKIEALEAAGATIVNHPSKFGPVLKSLLDGVAPSGAGVATSGNIFQRRGMHTIARRPATTQQALHQRSRGQRRSIYVTQNVAIDLLRQRGFYITKAPKPGPQKLLAVTVNRSTRSPCIIASPTCDASQAAKFDYPYGASSAKDLPILPIAQHLELHPGSISALENVLSQLIALFKEKEAFLLETRIVQPPPSSIIELASAHLGFDDAAFRSCGRHADIQALRDFAAEDEAEVSVEKEGIVYIKLEDGNIGTLVNGAGLAMNTVDALADMGGCAANFLDTGGKATSETVKRSFEVILTDPRVNVRLFHVCVCLEVAWMFPLGLYLYCAFL
;
A
#
# COMPACT_ATOMS: atom_id res chain seq x y z
N MET A 1 -62.25 -16.13 18.56
CA MET A 1 -62.40 -17.40 17.81
C MET A 1 -61.45 -17.37 16.62
N PHE A 2 -60.77 -18.49 16.39
CA PHE A 2 -59.59 -18.68 15.56
C PHE A 2 -59.79 -18.51 14.04
N ARG A 3 -58.76 -18.02 13.31
CA ARG A 3 -58.16 -18.72 12.14
C ARG A 3 -56.89 -18.01 11.60
N SER A 4 -55.76 -18.57 12.03
CA SER A 4 -54.53 -18.93 11.28
C SER A 4 -54.08 -18.12 10.04
N ILE A 5 -52.92 -17.47 10.16
CA ILE A 5 -52.03 -16.98 9.08
C ILE A 5 -50.81 -17.93 8.98
N PRO A 6 -50.29 -18.29 7.79
CA PRO A 6 -49.14 -19.20 7.67
C PRO A 6 -47.82 -18.48 8.04
N ARG A 7 -47.02 -19.11 8.90
CA ARG A 7 -45.67 -18.66 9.27
C ARG A 7 -44.65 -18.93 8.15
N ALA A 8 -43.84 -17.91 7.89
CA ALA A 8 -42.64 -17.97 7.06
C ALA A 8 -41.64 -19.02 7.56
N ARG A 9 -41.06 -19.79 6.64
CA ARG A 9 -39.98 -20.75 6.90
C ARG A 9 -38.67 -19.99 7.17
N SER A 10 -38.22 -20.01 8.40
CA SER A 10 -36.84 -19.67 8.78
C SER A 10 -35.93 -20.89 8.55
N LEU A 11 -35.01 -20.82 7.60
CA LEU A 11 -33.91 -21.78 7.47
C LEU A 11 -32.84 -21.45 8.51
N ARG A 12 -32.92 -22.10 9.67
CA ARG A 12 -31.79 -22.24 10.61
C ARG A 12 -31.05 -23.52 10.23
N TYR A 13 -29.82 -23.40 9.73
CA TYR A 13 -28.91 -24.54 9.67
C TYR A 13 -28.39 -24.81 11.09
N VAL A 14 -28.92 -25.85 11.73
CA VAL A 14 -28.36 -26.46 12.94
C VAL A 14 -27.71 -27.77 12.51
N PHE A 15 -26.39 -27.87 12.65
CA PHE A 15 -25.67 -29.14 12.49
C PHE A 15 -25.94 -30.01 13.72
N ILE A 16 -26.65 -31.12 13.55
CA ILE A 16 -26.63 -32.26 14.47
C ILE A 16 -25.95 -33.41 13.73
N ALA A 17 -24.74 -33.77 14.17
CA ALA A 17 -24.03 -34.94 13.68
C ALA A 17 -24.53 -36.18 14.43
N SER A 18 -25.27 -37.07 13.76
CA SER A 18 -25.46 -38.44 14.22
C SER A 18 -24.37 -39.32 13.63
N SER A 19 -23.57 -39.93 14.50
CA SER A 19 -22.52 -40.88 14.19
C SER A 19 -23.06 -42.12 13.49
N ARG A 20 -22.78 -42.29 12.18
CA ARG A 20 -22.56 -43.56 11.46
C ARG A 20 -22.49 -43.31 9.95
N ASN A 21 -21.26 -43.12 9.45
CA ASN A 21 -20.74 -43.49 8.11
C ASN A 21 -19.55 -42.59 7.74
N LEU A 22 -18.40 -42.86 8.37
CA LEU A 22 -17.13 -42.16 8.16
C LEU A 22 -16.39 -42.57 6.86
N GLY A 23 -17.00 -43.40 6.00
CA GLY A 23 -16.36 -43.90 4.77
C GLY A 23 -16.67 -43.11 3.49
N SER A 24 -17.75 -42.32 3.44
CA SER A 24 -18.29 -41.77 2.18
C SER A 24 -18.19 -40.25 2.04
N ILE A 25 -17.76 -39.52 3.08
CA ILE A 25 -17.66 -38.04 3.05
C ILE A 25 -16.30 -37.57 2.51
N ARG A 26 -15.27 -38.44 2.49
CA ARG A 26 -13.94 -38.10 1.99
C ARG A 26 -13.85 -37.98 0.46
N ALA A 27 -14.78 -38.59 -0.28
CA ALA A 27 -14.76 -38.58 -1.75
C ALA A 27 -15.58 -37.42 -2.38
N LEU A 28 -16.45 -36.74 -1.61
CA LEU A 28 -17.23 -35.60 -2.11
C LEU A 28 -16.58 -34.22 -1.85
N LEU A 29 -15.51 -34.17 -1.05
CA LEU A 29 -14.77 -32.93 -0.74
C LEU A 29 -13.55 -32.69 -1.65
N GLN A 30 -13.28 -33.56 -2.63
CA GLN A 30 -12.11 -33.46 -3.52
C GLN A 30 -12.40 -32.89 -4.92
N ASN A 31 -13.64 -32.49 -5.23
CA ASN A 31 -14.02 -32.06 -6.59
C ASN A 31 -14.64 -30.65 -6.70
N HIS A 32 -14.51 -29.79 -5.69
CA HIS A 32 -14.58 -28.34 -5.93
C HIS A 32 -13.15 -27.83 -6.04
N ARG A 33 -12.62 -27.83 -7.27
CA ARG A 33 -11.51 -26.96 -7.63
C ARG A 33 -12.01 -25.52 -7.43
N TYR A 34 -11.88 -24.98 -6.21
CA TYR A 34 -11.97 -23.55 -6.02
C TYR A 34 -10.97 -22.95 -7.01
N SER A 35 -11.48 -22.26 -8.02
CA SER A 35 -10.63 -21.55 -8.95
C SER A 35 -9.82 -20.54 -8.14
N SER A 36 -8.51 -20.47 -8.35
CA SER A 36 -7.65 -19.48 -7.67
C SER A 36 -8.28 -18.09 -7.80
N TYR A 37 -8.11 -17.23 -6.80
CA TYR A 37 -8.50 -15.81 -6.87
C TYR A 37 -8.02 -15.16 -8.17
N ASP A 38 -6.88 -15.61 -8.72
CA ASP A 38 -6.33 -15.21 -10.03
C ASP A 38 -7.31 -15.34 -11.21
N SER A 39 -8.28 -16.25 -11.15
CA SER A 39 -9.31 -16.40 -12.19
C SER A 39 -10.19 -15.15 -12.38
N THR A 40 -10.21 -14.25 -11.38
CA THR A 40 -10.92 -12.98 -11.42
C THR A 40 -10.13 -11.84 -12.08
N LEU A 41 -8.87 -12.06 -12.48
CA LEU A 41 -8.03 -11.05 -13.15
C LEU A 41 -8.71 -10.44 -14.38
N LYS A 42 -9.47 -11.25 -15.13
CA LYS A 42 -10.26 -10.80 -16.28
C LYS A 42 -11.22 -9.65 -15.96
N ASN A 43 -11.69 -9.53 -14.71
CA ASN A 43 -12.61 -8.48 -14.29
C ASN A 43 -11.95 -7.09 -14.26
N LEU A 44 -10.61 -7.01 -14.31
CA LEU A 44 -9.88 -5.75 -14.44
C LEU A 44 -9.96 -5.16 -15.85
N LYS A 45 -10.39 -5.93 -16.87
CA LYS A 45 -10.50 -5.47 -18.27
C LYS A 45 -11.80 -4.68 -18.47
N ILE A 46 -11.85 -3.47 -17.94
CA ILE A 46 -13.00 -2.57 -18.07
C ILE A 46 -13.06 -1.88 -19.44
N GLY A 47 -14.26 -1.44 -19.85
CA GLY A 47 -14.46 -0.64 -21.05
C GLY A 47 -15.90 -0.16 -21.19
N SER A 48 -16.30 0.24 -22.40
CA SER A 48 -17.63 0.81 -22.68
C SER A 48 -18.79 -0.15 -22.40
N HIS A 49 -18.50 -1.45 -22.41
CA HIS A 49 -19.46 -2.51 -22.09
C HIS A 49 -19.76 -2.61 -20.57
N THR A 50 -18.82 -2.18 -19.72
CA THR A 50 -18.86 -2.37 -18.27
C THR A 50 -19.96 -1.54 -17.62
N ARG A 51 -20.94 -2.19 -17.01
CA ARG A 51 -22.02 -1.54 -16.25
C ARG A 51 -21.57 -1.27 -14.82
N VAL A 52 -21.61 -0.02 -14.38
CA VAL A 52 -21.07 0.40 -13.07
C VAL A 52 -22.20 0.85 -12.14
N ILE A 53 -22.18 0.38 -10.90
CA ILE A 53 -22.94 1.00 -9.80
C ILE A 53 -22.01 1.78 -8.86
N VAL A 54 -22.58 2.74 -8.13
CA VAL A 54 -21.85 3.54 -7.15
C VAL A 54 -22.40 3.25 -5.75
N GLN A 55 -21.57 2.76 -4.84
CA GLN A 55 -21.92 2.65 -3.41
C GLN A 55 -21.61 3.94 -2.69
N GLY A 56 -22.60 4.46 -1.93
CA GLY A 56 -22.56 5.81 -1.38
C GLY A 56 -23.01 6.87 -2.40
N PHE A 57 -23.85 6.49 -3.36
CA PHE A 57 -24.17 7.27 -4.57
C PHE A 57 -24.62 8.72 -4.31
N THR A 58 -25.41 8.92 -3.26
CA THR A 58 -25.96 10.23 -2.86
C THR A 58 -24.99 11.07 -2.02
N GLY A 59 -23.80 10.57 -1.72
CA GLY A 59 -22.75 11.31 -1.02
C GLY A 59 -22.14 12.41 -1.88
N LYS A 60 -21.67 13.50 -1.24
CA LYS A 60 -21.11 14.68 -1.95
C LYS A 60 -19.98 14.31 -2.92
N GLN A 61 -18.99 13.55 -2.44
CA GLN A 61 -17.83 13.13 -3.25
C GLN A 61 -18.27 12.17 -4.37
N ALA A 62 -19.02 11.12 -4.01
CA ALA A 62 -19.56 10.16 -4.97
C ALA A 62 -20.37 10.82 -6.09
N THR A 63 -21.15 11.86 -5.76
CA THR A 63 -21.95 12.62 -6.73
C THR A 63 -21.06 13.39 -7.72
N ALA A 64 -19.99 14.01 -7.25
CA ALA A 64 -19.03 14.72 -8.11
C ALA A 64 -18.32 13.73 -9.05
N ASP A 65 -17.74 12.67 -8.49
CA ASP A 65 -17.03 11.64 -9.25
C ASP A 65 -17.96 10.91 -10.25
N ALA A 66 -19.20 10.59 -9.85
CA ALA A 66 -20.16 9.95 -10.74
C ALA A 66 -20.60 10.86 -11.89
N ARG A 67 -20.79 12.16 -11.64
CA ARG A 67 -21.13 13.15 -12.68
C ARG A 67 -20.02 13.25 -13.73
N GLU A 68 -18.79 13.48 -13.29
CA GLU A 68 -17.63 13.52 -14.19
C GLU A 68 -17.44 12.20 -14.94
N SER A 69 -17.65 11.05 -14.28
CA SER A 69 -17.54 9.74 -14.93
C SER A 69 -18.63 9.53 -15.99
N LEU A 70 -19.86 10.01 -15.75
CA LEU A 70 -20.93 10.02 -16.75
C LEU A 70 -20.57 10.90 -17.96
N GLU A 71 -20.07 12.11 -17.70
CA GLU A 71 -19.60 13.04 -18.75
C GLU A 71 -18.44 12.46 -19.56
N TRP A 72 -17.55 11.68 -18.93
CA TRP A 72 -16.48 10.94 -19.61
C TRP A 72 -17.00 9.82 -20.54
N GLY A 73 -18.21 9.31 -20.30
CA GLY A 73 -18.81 8.19 -21.04
C GLY A 73 -18.91 6.88 -20.28
N THR A 74 -18.63 6.88 -18.97
CA THR A 74 -18.77 5.67 -18.13
C THR A 74 -20.24 5.26 -18.05
N ARG A 75 -20.53 3.98 -18.29
CA ARG A 75 -21.89 3.43 -18.21
C ARG A 75 -22.31 3.18 -16.75
N ILE A 76 -22.55 4.25 -16.01
CA ILE A 76 -23.17 4.16 -14.68
C ILE A 76 -24.64 3.81 -14.84
N VAL A 77 -25.09 2.74 -14.19
CA VAL A 77 -26.47 2.23 -14.30
C VAL A 77 -27.33 2.52 -13.07
N GLY A 78 -26.75 3.06 -12.01
CA GLY A 78 -27.42 3.38 -10.75
C GLY A 78 -26.45 3.39 -9.58
N GLY A 79 -26.98 3.35 -8.37
CA GLY A 79 -26.16 3.25 -7.18
C GLY A 79 -26.92 2.82 -5.94
N VAL A 80 -26.18 2.64 -4.86
CA VAL A 80 -26.69 2.12 -3.60
C VAL A 80 -26.56 3.18 -2.52
N THR A 81 -27.66 3.40 -1.79
CA THR A 81 -27.66 4.13 -0.52
C THR A 81 -28.47 3.31 0.48
N PRO A 82 -27.86 2.83 1.58
CA PRO A 82 -28.51 1.90 2.51
C PRO A 82 -29.89 2.37 2.97
N GLY A 83 -30.90 1.51 2.77
CA GLY A 83 -32.28 1.75 3.19
C GLY A 83 -33.01 2.86 2.44
N ARG A 84 -32.50 3.31 1.29
CA ARG A 84 -33.16 4.30 0.42
C ARG A 84 -33.43 3.74 -0.96
N GLU A 85 -34.61 4.04 -1.47
CA GLU A 85 -34.99 3.90 -2.87
C GLU A 85 -35.25 5.28 -3.46
N GLY A 86 -34.97 5.48 -4.74
CA GLY A 86 -35.26 6.72 -5.43
C GLY A 86 -34.42 6.93 -6.68
N GLU A 87 -34.12 8.19 -6.98
CA GLU A 87 -33.35 8.60 -8.14
C GLU A 87 -32.26 9.59 -7.74
N HIS A 88 -31.10 9.50 -8.39
CA HIS A 88 -30.01 10.47 -8.26
C HIS A 88 -29.24 10.54 -9.57
N LEU A 89 -28.93 11.75 -10.04
CA LEU A 89 -28.31 11.97 -11.37
C LEU A 89 -29.09 11.32 -12.53
N GLY A 90 -30.43 11.22 -12.44
CA GLY A 90 -31.23 10.56 -13.49
C GLY A 90 -31.21 9.03 -13.45
N LEU A 91 -30.63 8.43 -12.39
CA LEU A 91 -30.39 6.99 -12.29
C LEU A 91 -30.95 6.41 -10.99
N PRO A 92 -31.34 5.12 -10.97
CA PRO A 92 -31.95 4.48 -9.81
C PRO A 92 -30.99 4.41 -8.61
N VAL A 93 -31.53 4.74 -7.44
CA VAL A 93 -30.94 4.51 -6.12
C VAL A 93 -31.65 3.31 -5.52
N LEU A 94 -30.88 2.28 -5.16
CA LEU A 94 -31.39 1.05 -4.56
C LEU A 94 -30.89 0.90 -3.11
N PRO A 95 -31.62 0.16 -2.26
CA PRO A 95 -31.34 0.11 -0.83
C PRO A 95 -30.21 -0.85 -0.46
N SER A 96 -29.81 -1.77 -1.36
CA SER A 96 -28.71 -2.72 -1.17
C SER A 96 -27.99 -3.07 -2.48
N VAL A 97 -26.75 -3.55 -2.37
CA VAL A 97 -25.97 -4.05 -3.54
C VAL A 97 -26.61 -5.30 -4.13
N ARG A 98 -27.21 -6.17 -3.29
CA ARG A 98 -27.93 -7.36 -3.76
C ARG A 98 -29.07 -7.01 -4.70
N GLU A 99 -29.90 -6.05 -4.33
CA GLU A 99 -31.00 -5.61 -5.18
C GLU A 99 -30.49 -4.93 -6.46
N ALA A 100 -29.40 -4.17 -6.36
CA ALA A 100 -28.73 -3.64 -7.53
C ALA A 100 -28.21 -4.74 -8.47
N MET A 101 -27.72 -5.86 -7.94
CA MET A 101 -27.33 -7.02 -8.74
C MET A 101 -28.53 -7.68 -9.45
N GLU A 102 -29.67 -7.78 -8.76
CA GLU A 102 -30.89 -8.38 -9.32
C GLU A 102 -31.52 -7.51 -10.43
N VAL A 103 -31.62 -6.19 -10.19
CA VAL A 103 -32.30 -5.24 -11.08
C VAL A 103 -31.36 -4.69 -12.15
N LEU A 104 -30.19 -4.18 -11.75
CA LEU A 104 -29.29 -3.44 -12.62
C LEU A 104 -28.18 -4.28 -13.23
N LYS A 105 -27.93 -5.49 -12.71
CA LYS A 105 -26.92 -6.45 -13.19
C LYS A 105 -25.58 -5.78 -13.55
N PRO A 106 -24.95 -5.05 -12.61
CA PRO A 106 -23.68 -4.39 -12.86
C PRO A 106 -22.53 -5.39 -12.96
N ASP A 107 -21.51 -5.01 -13.72
CA ASP A 107 -20.24 -5.72 -13.82
C ASP A 107 -19.22 -5.21 -12.79
N ALA A 108 -19.42 -3.98 -12.30
CA ALA A 108 -18.52 -3.34 -11.36
C ALA A 108 -19.22 -2.40 -10.37
N THR A 109 -18.57 -2.16 -9.22
CA THR A 109 -18.96 -1.15 -8.25
C THR A 109 -17.78 -0.24 -7.88
N GLY A 110 -18.03 1.06 -7.83
CA GLY A 110 -17.14 2.03 -7.16
C GLY A 110 -17.64 2.34 -5.74
N ILE A 111 -16.77 2.27 -4.73
CA ILE A 111 -17.11 2.47 -3.32
C ILE A 111 -16.55 3.81 -2.83
N TYR A 112 -17.43 4.79 -2.64
CA TYR A 112 -17.09 6.17 -2.24
C TYR A 112 -17.65 6.50 -0.84
N VAL A 113 -17.47 5.58 0.10
CA VAL A 113 -17.88 5.76 1.49
C VAL A 113 -16.67 6.10 2.38
N ALA A 114 -16.93 6.67 3.56
CA ALA A 114 -15.88 6.94 4.53
C ALA A 114 -15.20 5.64 5.00
N ALA A 115 -13.92 5.72 5.39
CA ALA A 115 -13.10 4.59 5.80
C ALA A 115 -13.80 3.61 6.77
N ARG A 116 -14.45 4.15 7.82
CA ARG A 116 -15.19 3.37 8.83
C ARG A 116 -16.35 2.52 8.28
N LYS A 117 -16.82 2.80 7.07
CA LYS A 117 -17.89 2.07 6.38
C LYS A 117 -17.38 1.25 5.20
N ALA A 118 -16.13 1.46 4.78
CA ALA A 118 -15.62 0.89 3.54
C ALA A 118 -15.48 -0.63 3.62
N ALA A 119 -15.04 -1.18 4.76
CA ALA A 119 -14.95 -2.63 4.93
C ALA A 119 -16.32 -3.32 4.75
N GLY A 120 -17.36 -2.81 5.42
CA GLY A 120 -18.73 -3.33 5.28
C GLY A 120 -19.28 -3.21 3.85
N ALA A 121 -18.99 -2.10 3.14
CA ALA A 121 -19.39 -1.92 1.74
C ALA A 121 -18.67 -2.89 0.79
N ILE A 122 -17.39 -3.20 1.05
CA ILE A 122 -16.64 -4.20 0.29
C ILE A 122 -17.25 -5.60 0.54
N GLU A 123 -17.53 -5.93 1.80
CA GLU A 123 -18.16 -7.21 2.17
C GLU A 123 -19.53 -7.39 1.54
N GLU A 124 -20.37 -6.35 1.54
CA GLU A 124 -21.69 -6.37 0.89
C GLU A 124 -21.56 -6.65 -0.62
N ALA A 125 -20.56 -6.05 -1.28
CA ALA A 125 -20.30 -6.30 -2.69
C ALA A 125 -19.73 -7.69 -2.98
N ILE A 126 -18.92 -8.24 -2.07
CA ILE A 126 -18.43 -9.62 -2.18
C ILE A 126 -19.59 -10.59 -2.01
N GLU A 127 -20.47 -10.38 -1.03
CA GLU A 127 -21.64 -11.23 -0.77
C GLU A 127 -22.62 -11.21 -1.95
N ALA A 128 -22.82 -10.05 -2.57
CA ALA A 128 -23.63 -9.89 -3.78
C ALA A 128 -22.91 -10.34 -5.06
N GLU A 129 -21.65 -10.77 -4.96
CA GLU A 129 -20.82 -11.28 -6.06
C GLU A 129 -20.59 -10.29 -7.22
N VAL A 130 -20.43 -9.00 -6.91
CA VAL A 130 -20.10 -7.98 -7.91
C VAL A 130 -18.73 -8.32 -8.53
N PRO A 131 -18.60 -8.49 -9.87
CA PRO A 131 -17.36 -8.98 -10.46
C PRO A 131 -16.13 -8.11 -10.17
N LEU A 132 -16.24 -6.79 -10.28
CA LEU A 132 -15.17 -5.85 -9.94
C LEU A 132 -15.62 -4.89 -8.83
N ILE A 133 -14.81 -4.79 -7.78
CA ILE A 133 -15.01 -3.88 -6.65
C ILE A 133 -13.84 -2.91 -6.63
N VAL A 134 -14.11 -1.60 -6.71
CA VAL A 134 -13.09 -0.55 -6.64
C VAL A 134 -13.33 0.28 -5.39
N ALA A 135 -12.45 0.15 -4.41
CA ALA A 135 -12.52 0.88 -3.15
C ALA A 135 -11.50 2.02 -3.13
N VAL A 136 -12.00 3.25 -2.99
CA VAL A 136 -11.15 4.45 -3.05
C VAL A 136 -10.76 4.99 -1.67
N ALA A 137 -11.47 4.57 -0.62
CA ALA A 137 -11.26 5.10 0.72
C ALA A 137 -9.84 4.80 1.25
N GLU A 138 -9.20 5.84 1.78
CA GLU A 138 -7.95 5.74 2.52
C GLU A 138 -8.22 5.49 4.00
N HIS A 139 -7.19 5.09 4.76
CA HIS A 139 -7.25 4.86 6.21
C HIS A 139 -8.28 3.80 6.64
N ILE A 140 -8.44 2.74 5.86
CA ILE A 140 -9.12 1.52 6.31
C ILE A 140 -8.15 0.77 7.24
N PRO A 141 -8.58 0.31 8.42
CA PRO A 141 -7.72 -0.46 9.31
C PRO A 141 -7.18 -1.74 8.63
N LEU A 142 -5.90 -2.03 8.83
CA LEU A 142 -5.20 -3.18 8.27
C LEU A 142 -5.92 -4.50 8.57
N HIS A 143 -6.43 -4.65 9.78
CA HIS A 143 -7.13 -5.85 10.22
C HIS A 143 -8.48 -6.05 9.54
N ASP A 144 -9.13 -4.97 9.11
CA ASP A 144 -10.33 -5.07 8.26
C ASP A 144 -9.95 -5.50 6.85
N ILE A 145 -8.86 -4.97 6.29
CA ILE A 145 -8.34 -5.40 4.98
C ILE A 145 -7.85 -6.86 5.00
N LEU A 146 -7.16 -7.31 6.06
CA LEU A 146 -6.75 -8.71 6.24
C LEU A 146 -7.96 -9.66 6.24
N ARG A 147 -9.03 -9.26 6.93
CA ARG A 147 -10.29 -9.99 6.96
C ARG A 147 -10.92 -10.05 5.57
N ILE A 148 -10.97 -8.94 4.83
CA ILE A 148 -11.47 -8.90 3.44
C ILE A 148 -10.66 -9.83 2.54
N HIS A 149 -9.32 -9.81 2.61
CA HIS A 149 -8.48 -10.73 1.84
C HIS A 149 -8.74 -12.20 2.19
N SER A 150 -9.02 -12.50 3.46
CA SER A 150 -9.39 -13.86 3.87
C SER A 150 -10.70 -14.32 3.22
N ILE A 151 -11.68 -13.42 3.03
CA ILE A 151 -12.95 -13.70 2.33
C ILE A 151 -12.72 -13.80 0.81
N LEU A 152 -11.93 -12.89 0.23
CA LEU A 152 -11.63 -12.91 -1.21
C LEU A 152 -10.97 -14.21 -1.66
N LYS A 153 -10.17 -14.83 -0.79
CA LYS A 153 -9.52 -16.13 -1.03
C LYS A 153 -10.48 -17.33 -1.05
N THR A 154 -11.70 -17.19 -0.54
CA THR A 154 -12.70 -18.28 -0.53
C THR A 154 -13.61 -18.28 -1.75
N GLN A 155 -13.40 -17.37 -2.70
CA GLN A 155 -14.30 -17.12 -3.82
C GLN A 155 -13.53 -16.86 -5.12
N SER A 156 -14.23 -16.90 -6.26
CA SER A 156 -13.65 -16.73 -7.60
C SER A 156 -14.50 -15.86 -8.55
N ARG A 157 -15.31 -14.97 -7.99
CA ARG A 157 -16.23 -14.07 -8.71
C ARG A 157 -15.79 -12.60 -8.63
N CYS A 158 -15.47 -12.12 -7.43
CA CYS A 158 -15.13 -10.73 -7.15
C CYS A 158 -13.62 -10.50 -7.22
N ARG A 159 -13.22 -9.36 -7.81
CA ARG A 159 -11.86 -8.81 -7.76
C ARG A 159 -11.90 -7.45 -7.06
N LEU A 160 -10.99 -7.22 -6.12
CA LEU A 160 -10.85 -5.93 -5.44
C LEU A 160 -9.69 -5.11 -6.04
N VAL A 161 -9.94 -3.84 -6.36
CA VAL A 161 -8.93 -2.80 -6.62
C VAL A 161 -8.96 -1.79 -5.47
N GLY A 162 -7.79 -1.38 -4.99
CA GLY A 162 -7.65 -0.66 -3.74
C GLY A 162 -7.68 -1.57 -2.51
N ALA A 163 -7.99 -1.10 -1.31
CA ALA A 163 -8.38 0.25 -0.96
C ALA A 163 -7.22 1.27 -1.11
N ASN A 164 -7.45 2.52 -0.68
CA ASN A 164 -6.47 3.60 -0.83
C ASN A 164 -5.94 3.71 -2.27
N SER A 165 -6.85 3.77 -3.24
CA SER A 165 -6.53 3.74 -4.65
C SER A 165 -7.30 4.82 -5.41
N PRO A 166 -6.70 5.43 -6.45
CA PRO A 166 -7.43 6.29 -7.39
C PRO A 166 -8.48 5.55 -8.21
N GLY A 167 -8.38 4.21 -8.26
CA GLY A 167 -9.27 3.28 -8.95
C GLY A 167 -8.67 2.71 -10.23
N ILE A 168 -9.50 2.54 -11.25
CA ILE A 168 -9.12 2.08 -12.59
C ILE A 168 -9.81 2.93 -13.67
N ILE A 169 -9.09 3.24 -14.75
CA ILE A 169 -9.62 3.98 -15.90
C ILE A 169 -9.14 3.35 -17.22
N SER A 170 -10.06 2.99 -18.10
CA SER A 170 -9.79 2.68 -19.50
C SER A 170 -10.10 3.92 -20.33
N ALA A 171 -9.07 4.54 -20.89
CA ALA A 171 -9.22 5.73 -21.72
C ALA A 171 -9.76 5.37 -23.11
N THR A 172 -9.30 4.24 -23.69
CA THR A 172 -9.83 3.70 -24.96
C THR A 172 -11.27 3.20 -24.83
N GLY A 173 -11.61 2.59 -23.70
CA GLY A 173 -12.95 2.11 -23.39
C GLY A 173 -13.89 3.15 -22.81
N LYS A 174 -13.43 4.39 -22.58
CA LYS A 174 -14.21 5.48 -21.95
C LYS A 174 -14.92 5.05 -20.66
N CYS A 175 -14.22 4.33 -19.79
CA CYS A 175 -14.74 3.84 -18.52
C CYS A 175 -13.82 4.23 -17.37
N ARG A 176 -14.34 5.00 -16.40
CA ARG A 176 -13.62 5.42 -15.18
C ARG A 176 -14.37 4.95 -13.95
N ILE A 177 -13.71 4.14 -13.13
CA ILE A 177 -14.19 3.76 -11.79
C ILE A 177 -13.16 4.23 -10.78
N GLY A 178 -13.45 5.36 -10.13
CA GLY A 178 -12.55 6.06 -9.21
C GLY A 178 -12.55 7.57 -9.47
N PHE A 179 -11.50 8.26 -9.04
CA PHE A 179 -11.42 9.73 -9.03
C PHE A 179 -10.20 10.26 -9.84
N HIS A 180 -9.84 9.58 -10.93
CA HIS A 180 -8.75 10.01 -11.80
C HIS A 180 -9.04 11.41 -12.38
N PRO A 181 -8.08 12.36 -12.36
CA PRO A 181 -8.25 13.67 -12.98
C PRO A 181 -8.30 13.52 -14.50
N LEU A 182 -9.51 13.61 -15.06
CA LEU A 182 -9.78 13.38 -16.48
C LEU A 182 -8.92 14.21 -17.45
N PRO A 183 -8.50 15.46 -17.16
CA PRO A 183 -7.63 16.21 -18.07
C PRO A 183 -6.26 15.59 -18.36
N CYS A 184 -5.77 14.64 -17.55
CA CYS A 184 -4.53 13.94 -17.88
C CYS A 184 -4.70 12.81 -18.91
N PHE A 185 -5.95 12.45 -19.26
CA PHE A 185 -6.25 11.21 -19.96
C PHE A 185 -6.82 11.46 -21.35
N GLU A 186 -6.24 10.79 -22.34
CA GLU A 186 -6.81 10.65 -23.68
C GLU A 186 -6.60 9.22 -24.20
N PRO A 187 -7.51 8.70 -25.06
CA PRO A 187 -7.29 7.41 -25.71
C PRO A 187 -5.93 7.35 -26.40
N GLY A 188 -5.18 6.30 -26.12
CA GLY A 188 -3.87 6.07 -26.69
C GLY A 188 -3.37 4.67 -26.38
N ARG A 189 -2.06 4.51 -26.30
CA ARG A 189 -1.40 3.20 -26.35
C ARG A 189 -0.54 2.84 -25.15
N ILE A 190 -0.47 3.71 -24.13
CA ILE A 190 0.32 3.44 -22.92
C ILE A 190 -0.55 2.88 -21.80
N GLY A 191 -0.19 1.71 -21.30
CA GLY A 191 -0.73 1.14 -20.08
C GLY A 191 0.03 1.67 -18.86
N ILE A 192 -0.68 2.02 -17.79
CA ILE A 192 -0.07 2.52 -16.55
C ILE A 192 -0.52 1.62 -15.39
N VAL A 193 0.42 1.09 -14.61
CA VAL A 193 0.11 0.41 -13.33
C VAL A 193 0.89 1.06 -12.21
N ALA A 194 0.20 1.48 -11.15
CA ALA A 194 0.81 2.34 -10.15
C ALA A 194 0.29 2.11 -8.73
N ARG A 195 1.20 2.15 -7.75
CA ARG A 195 0.86 2.23 -6.32
C ARG A 195 0.31 3.60 -5.94
N SER A 196 0.91 4.65 -6.50
CA SER A 196 0.61 6.06 -6.19
C SER A 196 -0.31 6.69 -7.23
N GLY A 197 -1.39 7.33 -6.75
CA GLY A 197 -2.30 8.11 -7.60
C GLY A 197 -1.60 9.29 -8.27
N THR A 198 -0.93 10.16 -7.51
CA THR A 198 -0.31 11.38 -8.07
C THR A 198 0.83 11.08 -9.04
N LEU A 199 1.63 10.04 -8.78
CA LEU A 199 2.63 9.59 -9.76
C LEU A 199 1.97 9.03 -11.03
N SER A 200 0.85 8.31 -10.89
CA SER A 200 0.13 7.78 -12.07
C SER A 200 -0.43 8.88 -12.97
N TYR A 201 -0.94 9.96 -12.39
CA TYR A 201 -1.51 11.08 -13.13
C TYR A 201 -0.42 11.94 -13.78
N GLU A 202 0.71 12.15 -13.09
CA GLU A 202 1.89 12.78 -13.69
C GLU A 202 2.43 11.99 -14.88
N THR A 203 2.47 10.67 -14.76
CA THR A 203 2.83 9.78 -15.87
C THR A 203 1.82 9.86 -17.01
N ALA A 204 0.52 9.89 -16.72
CA ALA A 204 -0.52 10.10 -17.72
C ALA A 204 -0.34 11.45 -18.44
N ALA A 205 -0.12 12.53 -17.70
CA ALA A 205 0.15 13.85 -18.27
C ALA A 205 1.44 13.87 -19.12
N SER A 206 2.51 13.19 -18.69
CA SER A 206 3.76 13.08 -19.45
C SER A 206 3.58 12.34 -20.78
N THR A 207 2.86 11.22 -20.76
CA THR A 207 2.57 10.41 -21.96
C THR A 207 1.62 11.13 -22.92
N LEU A 208 0.66 11.89 -22.38
CA LEU A 208 -0.21 12.76 -23.16
C LEU A 208 0.58 13.88 -23.87
N ARG A 209 1.45 14.61 -23.16
CA ARG A 209 2.33 15.64 -23.75
C ARG A 209 3.27 15.08 -24.84
N SER A 210 3.53 13.79 -24.81
CA SER A 210 4.35 13.09 -25.81
C SER A 210 3.53 12.54 -26.98
N SER A 211 2.22 12.82 -27.01
CA SER A 211 1.25 12.33 -28.01
C SER A 211 1.11 10.81 -28.04
N LEU A 212 1.29 10.15 -26.89
CA LEU A 212 1.12 8.70 -26.76
C LEU A 212 -0.27 8.32 -26.24
N GLY A 213 -0.88 9.17 -25.41
CA GLY A 213 -2.14 8.89 -24.70
C GLY A 213 -2.05 7.63 -23.82
N GLN A 214 -3.19 7.15 -23.31
CA GLN A 214 -3.26 5.98 -22.45
C GLN A 214 -4.27 4.96 -22.99
N SER A 215 -3.95 3.68 -22.85
CA SER A 215 -4.92 2.59 -23.05
C SER A 215 -5.75 2.43 -21.78
N MET A 216 -5.07 2.12 -20.67
CA MET A 216 -5.65 1.89 -19.36
C MET A 216 -4.66 2.28 -18.25
N CYS A 217 -5.17 2.85 -17.17
CA CYS A 217 -4.44 3.07 -15.93
C CYS A 217 -5.10 2.29 -14.78
N ILE A 218 -4.30 1.47 -14.09
CA ILE A 218 -4.68 0.69 -12.92
C ILE A 218 -3.92 1.23 -11.71
N GLY A 219 -4.59 2.04 -10.89
CA GLY A 219 -4.10 2.38 -9.57
C GLY A 219 -4.35 1.21 -8.62
N VAL A 220 -3.30 0.49 -8.24
CA VAL A 220 -3.46 -0.66 -7.32
C VAL A 220 -3.70 -0.21 -5.88
N GLY A 221 -3.22 0.99 -5.55
CA GLY A 221 -3.37 1.65 -4.25
C GLY A 221 -2.12 1.61 -3.38
N GLY A 222 -2.02 2.59 -2.48
CA GLY A 222 -0.89 2.78 -1.55
C GLY A 222 -1.07 2.08 -0.21
N ASP A 223 -2.05 1.18 -0.07
CA ASP A 223 -2.29 0.44 1.16
C ASP A 223 -1.17 -0.60 1.43
N ILE A 224 -1.08 -1.10 2.66
CA ILE A 224 -0.14 -2.18 3.02
C ILE A 224 -0.49 -3.45 2.21
N LEU A 225 -1.79 -3.75 2.08
CA LEU A 225 -2.33 -4.94 1.41
C LEU A 225 -3.35 -4.57 0.34
N PRO A 226 -2.94 -4.15 -0.87
CA PRO A 226 -3.89 -3.84 -1.92
C PRO A 226 -4.59 -5.11 -2.45
N GLY A 227 -5.86 -4.96 -2.82
CA GLY A 227 -6.75 -5.98 -3.39
C GLY A 227 -6.25 -6.55 -4.73
N THR A 228 -5.55 -5.72 -5.49
CA THR A 228 -4.84 -6.06 -6.73
C THR A 228 -3.38 -5.66 -6.58
N SER A 229 -2.43 -6.49 -7.01
CA SER A 229 -1.00 -6.20 -6.90
C SER A 229 -0.44 -5.52 -8.16
N LEU A 230 0.75 -4.92 -8.06
CA LEU A 230 1.48 -4.38 -9.21
C LEU A 230 1.67 -5.44 -10.32
N LYS A 231 2.06 -6.66 -9.93
CA LYS A 231 2.21 -7.80 -10.85
C LYS A 231 0.91 -8.12 -11.57
N GLU A 232 -0.20 -8.20 -10.84
CA GLU A 232 -1.52 -8.51 -11.41
C GLU A 232 -1.99 -7.42 -12.38
N GLY A 233 -1.84 -6.15 -12.02
CA GLY A 233 -2.14 -5.03 -12.92
C GLY A 233 -1.25 -5.02 -14.16
N LEU A 234 0.07 -5.24 -13.99
CA LEU A 234 1.01 -5.38 -15.09
C LEU A 234 0.62 -6.50 -16.05
N GLN A 235 0.21 -7.66 -15.53
CA GLN A 235 -0.22 -8.79 -16.36
C GLN A 235 -1.36 -8.38 -17.31
N ILE A 236 -2.34 -7.63 -16.82
CA ILE A 236 -3.45 -7.15 -17.66
C ILE A 236 -2.96 -6.25 -18.80
N LEU A 237 -2.01 -5.34 -18.52
CA LEU A 237 -1.46 -4.42 -19.52
C LEU A 237 -0.58 -5.13 -20.56
N LEU A 238 0.15 -6.18 -20.15
CA LEU A 238 0.92 -7.01 -21.07
C LEU A 238 0.01 -7.81 -22.01
N GLU A 239 -1.16 -8.25 -21.54
CA GLU A 239 -2.16 -8.98 -22.34
C GLU A 239 -3.09 -8.08 -23.15
N ASP A 240 -3.20 -6.79 -22.83
CA ASP A 240 -4.12 -5.88 -23.51
C ASP A 240 -3.64 -5.50 -24.93
N GLY A 241 -4.48 -5.77 -25.93
CA GLY A 241 -4.17 -5.49 -27.33
C GLY A 241 -4.10 -3.99 -27.67
N ASN A 242 -4.71 -3.12 -26.86
CA ASN A 242 -4.62 -1.66 -27.06
C ASN A 242 -3.36 -1.04 -26.43
N THR A 243 -2.60 -1.82 -25.66
CA THR A 243 -1.40 -1.36 -24.98
C THR A 243 -0.17 -1.74 -25.79
N GLU A 244 0.59 -0.75 -26.25
CA GLU A 244 1.86 -0.92 -26.97
C GLU A 244 3.08 -0.71 -26.04
N GLY A 245 2.96 0.12 -25.00
CA GLY A 245 4.02 0.35 -24.02
C GLY A 245 3.46 0.44 -22.59
N VAL A 246 4.29 0.14 -21.59
CA VAL A 246 3.84 0.10 -20.19
C VAL A 246 4.69 1.00 -19.29
N ALA A 247 4.03 1.80 -18.46
CA ALA A 247 4.64 2.49 -17.32
C ALA A 247 4.30 1.75 -16.02
N LEU A 248 5.32 1.33 -15.29
CA LEU A 248 5.21 0.69 -13.97
C LEU A 248 5.70 1.65 -12.89
N ILE A 249 4.86 1.95 -11.91
CA ILE A 249 5.19 2.87 -10.82
C ILE A 249 5.07 2.15 -9.47
N GLY A 250 6.22 1.88 -8.89
CA GLY A 250 6.40 1.29 -7.57
C GLY A 250 6.82 2.29 -6.50
N GLU A 251 6.96 1.78 -5.28
CA GLU A 251 7.41 2.53 -4.10
C GLU A 251 8.12 1.63 -3.08
N ILE A 252 8.65 2.23 -2.01
CA ILE A 252 9.19 1.49 -0.87
C ILE A 252 8.16 0.57 -0.21
N GLY A 253 8.62 -0.59 0.27
CA GLY A 253 7.82 -1.55 1.04
C GLY A 253 7.26 -2.70 0.19
N GLY A 254 7.29 -3.92 0.72
CA GLY A 254 6.83 -5.13 0.04
C GLY A 254 7.73 -5.62 -1.09
N ASP A 255 7.29 -6.72 -1.72
CA ASP A 255 8.00 -7.45 -2.77
C ASP A 255 7.42 -7.22 -4.18
N GLY A 256 6.41 -6.36 -4.33
CA GLY A 256 5.60 -6.24 -5.53
C GLY A 256 6.38 -5.91 -6.81
N GLU A 257 7.44 -5.11 -6.71
CA GLU A 257 8.33 -4.75 -7.81
C GLU A 257 9.24 -5.92 -8.21
N LEU A 258 9.68 -6.76 -7.26
CA LEU A 258 10.45 -7.97 -7.56
C LEU A 258 9.57 -9.00 -8.29
N GLU A 259 8.33 -9.17 -7.82
CA GLU A 259 7.35 -10.03 -8.48
C GLU A 259 7.00 -9.54 -9.90
N ALA A 260 6.93 -8.22 -10.08
CA ALA A 260 6.76 -7.62 -11.39
C ALA A 260 7.99 -7.86 -12.28
N ALA A 261 9.21 -7.69 -11.76
CA ALA A 261 10.44 -8.00 -12.49
C ALA A 261 10.48 -9.47 -12.95
N ASP A 262 10.07 -10.42 -12.10
CA ASP A 262 9.95 -11.83 -12.48
C ASP A 262 8.92 -12.07 -13.58
N LEU A 263 7.76 -11.38 -13.52
CA LEU A 263 6.76 -11.44 -14.58
C LEU A 263 7.31 -10.89 -15.90
N ILE A 264 8.04 -9.77 -15.86
CA ILE A 264 8.66 -9.15 -17.04
C ILE A 264 9.66 -10.12 -17.69
N ARG A 265 10.55 -10.76 -16.90
CA ARG A 265 11.50 -11.76 -17.41
C ARG A 265 10.78 -12.91 -18.11
N LYS A 266 9.74 -13.45 -17.47
CA LYS A 266 8.94 -14.56 -18.02
C LYS A 266 8.20 -14.16 -19.30
N TYR A 267 7.68 -12.94 -19.36
CA TYR A 267 7.01 -12.38 -20.53
C TYR A 267 7.99 -12.24 -21.69
N ARG A 268 9.13 -11.57 -21.48
CA ARG A 268 10.15 -11.36 -22.51
C ARG A 268 10.75 -12.64 -23.06
N ALA A 269 10.97 -13.64 -22.19
CA ALA A 269 11.47 -14.95 -22.64
C ALA A 269 10.49 -15.71 -23.55
N LYS A 270 9.20 -15.35 -23.55
CA LYS A 270 8.14 -16.05 -24.29
C LYS A 270 7.54 -15.23 -25.43
N THR A 271 7.94 -13.97 -25.59
CA THR A 271 7.33 -13.05 -26.56
C THR A 271 8.42 -12.54 -27.49
N GLU A 272 8.23 -12.76 -28.80
CA GLU A 272 9.20 -12.38 -29.83
C GLU A 272 9.46 -10.87 -29.87
N ASN A 273 8.38 -10.08 -29.82
CA ASN A 273 8.44 -8.61 -29.77
C ASN A 273 7.78 -8.10 -28.49
N PRO A 274 8.49 -8.12 -27.34
CA PRO A 274 7.91 -7.70 -26.08
C PRO A 274 7.66 -6.18 -26.07
N LYS A 275 6.51 -5.77 -25.52
CA LYS A 275 6.17 -4.36 -25.31
C LYS A 275 7.27 -3.65 -24.50
N PRO A 276 7.68 -2.42 -24.85
CA PRO A 276 8.58 -1.63 -24.02
C PRO A 276 7.95 -1.33 -22.65
N ILE A 277 8.78 -1.41 -21.60
CA ILE A 277 8.39 -1.16 -20.22
C ILE A 277 9.35 -0.13 -19.63
N ALA A 278 8.81 0.97 -19.12
CA ALA A 278 9.53 1.93 -18.29
C ALA A 278 9.05 1.80 -16.84
N ALA A 279 9.95 2.01 -15.87
CA ALA A 279 9.63 1.86 -14.46
C ALA A 279 10.23 2.97 -13.58
N LEU A 280 9.50 3.33 -12.52
CA LEU A 280 9.95 4.24 -11.46
C LEU A 280 9.65 3.58 -10.11
N VAL A 281 10.58 3.66 -9.16
CA VAL A 281 10.35 3.22 -7.78
C VAL A 281 10.71 4.37 -6.85
N ALA A 282 9.70 4.92 -6.17
CA ALA A 282 9.87 6.06 -5.27
C ALA A 282 10.31 5.64 -3.85
N GLY A 283 11.04 6.51 -3.16
CA GLY A 283 11.44 6.35 -1.76
C GLY A 283 12.88 5.88 -1.57
N VAL A 284 13.80 6.20 -2.50
CA VAL A 284 15.24 5.89 -2.35
C VAL A 284 15.79 6.55 -1.08
N ASN A 285 15.37 7.79 -0.81
CA ASN A 285 15.76 8.59 0.34
C ASN A 285 14.70 8.56 1.46
N ALA A 286 13.84 7.53 1.49
CA ALA A 286 12.88 7.35 2.57
C ALA A 286 13.60 7.11 3.92
N VAL A 287 13.08 7.72 4.99
CA VAL A 287 13.68 7.56 6.32
C VAL A 287 13.34 6.16 6.86
N PRO A 288 14.34 5.34 7.24
CA PRO A 288 14.10 3.98 7.71
C PRO A 288 13.14 3.91 8.91
N GLY A 289 12.18 3.00 8.82
CA GLY A 289 11.16 2.79 9.85
C GLY A 289 10.08 3.88 9.95
N ARG A 290 10.15 4.94 9.13
CA ARG A 290 9.10 5.95 9.03
C ARG A 290 8.12 5.56 7.93
N ASN A 291 6.84 5.86 8.13
CA ASN A 291 5.84 5.78 7.08
C ASN A 291 5.89 7.07 6.26
N MET A 292 6.13 6.94 4.96
CA MET A 292 6.28 8.06 4.02
C MET A 292 4.94 8.48 3.37
N GLY A 293 3.88 8.60 4.18
CA GLY A 293 2.57 9.08 3.77
C GLY A 293 1.56 7.98 3.43
N HIS A 294 1.81 7.19 2.39
CA HIS A 294 0.98 6.03 2.07
C HIS A 294 1.09 4.96 3.16
N ALA A 295 -0.04 4.32 3.51
CA ALA A 295 -0.06 3.30 4.57
C ALA A 295 0.98 2.20 4.35
N GLY A 296 1.24 1.78 3.11
CA GLY A 296 2.24 0.78 2.76
C GLY A 296 3.67 1.29 2.51
N ALA A 297 3.94 2.60 2.53
CA ALA A 297 5.24 3.16 2.16
C ALA A 297 6.24 3.13 3.33
N PHE A 298 6.57 1.92 3.76
CA PHE A 298 7.64 1.58 4.71
C PHE A 298 8.03 0.12 4.52
N ALA A 299 9.25 -0.24 4.93
CA ALA A 299 9.75 -1.62 4.86
C ALA A 299 9.45 -2.41 6.15
N LEU A 300 8.98 -3.65 5.99
CA LEU A 300 8.94 -4.65 7.05
C LEU A 300 10.27 -5.43 7.12
N PRO A 301 10.57 -6.13 8.23
CA PRO A 301 11.78 -6.94 8.32
C PRO A 301 11.89 -7.96 7.18
N GLY A 302 13.02 -7.97 6.49
CA GLY A 302 13.31 -8.90 5.39
C GLY A 302 12.70 -8.51 4.04
N GLU A 303 12.05 -7.34 3.93
CA GLU A 303 11.66 -6.78 2.64
C GLU A 303 12.84 -6.12 1.91
N PRO A 304 12.84 -6.11 0.57
CA PRO A 304 13.93 -5.56 -0.24
C PRO A 304 14.02 -4.03 -0.10
N SER A 305 15.24 -3.51 -0.25
CA SER A 305 15.48 -2.07 -0.39
C SER A 305 14.92 -1.55 -1.72
N VAL A 306 14.68 -0.23 -1.79
CA VAL A 306 14.28 0.42 -3.06
C VAL A 306 15.33 0.20 -4.15
N THR A 307 16.61 0.27 -3.81
CA THR A 307 17.72 -0.02 -4.74
C THR A 307 17.62 -1.44 -5.30
N ALA A 308 17.40 -2.46 -4.46
CA ALA A 308 17.25 -3.84 -4.92
C ALA A 308 16.03 -4.01 -5.85
N LYS A 309 14.94 -3.26 -5.63
CA LYS A 309 13.78 -3.25 -6.53
C LYS A 309 14.11 -2.63 -7.90
N ILE A 310 14.83 -1.50 -7.90
CA ILE A 310 15.29 -0.83 -9.13
C ILE A 310 16.20 -1.76 -9.94
N GLU A 311 17.21 -2.34 -9.29
CA GLU A 311 18.15 -3.29 -9.93
C GLU A 311 17.43 -4.51 -10.49
N ALA A 312 16.43 -5.05 -9.78
CA ALA A 312 15.66 -6.18 -10.27
C ALA A 312 14.84 -5.85 -11.51
N LEU A 313 14.17 -4.69 -11.54
CA LEU A 313 13.40 -4.22 -12.69
C LEU A 313 14.31 -3.91 -13.89
N GLU A 314 15.46 -3.27 -13.65
CA GLU A 314 16.47 -3.02 -14.68
C GLU A 314 17.02 -4.33 -15.24
N ALA A 315 17.32 -5.31 -14.40
CA ALA A 315 17.79 -6.63 -14.83
C ALA A 315 16.71 -7.45 -15.55
N ALA A 316 15.42 -7.18 -15.30
CA ALA A 316 14.31 -7.69 -16.12
C ALA A 316 14.19 -6.95 -17.47
N GLY A 317 14.90 -5.83 -17.59
CA GLY A 317 15.06 -4.98 -18.76
C GLY A 317 13.93 -3.98 -18.96
N ALA A 318 13.29 -3.56 -17.87
CA ALA A 318 12.56 -2.29 -17.84
C ALA A 318 13.55 -1.12 -17.86
N THR A 319 13.19 -0.03 -18.54
CA THR A 319 13.97 1.21 -18.51
C THR A 319 13.63 2.02 -17.26
N ILE A 320 14.61 2.29 -16.40
CA ILE A 320 14.39 3.04 -15.16
C ILE A 320 14.34 4.54 -15.44
N VAL A 321 13.27 5.19 -14.97
CA VAL A 321 13.08 6.64 -14.98
C VAL A 321 13.11 7.16 -13.56
N ASN A 322 13.73 8.32 -13.35
CA ASN A 322 13.88 8.93 -12.02
C ASN A 322 12.82 9.98 -11.68
N HIS A 323 12.01 10.41 -12.66
CA HIS A 323 10.92 11.36 -12.44
C HIS A 323 9.74 11.08 -13.38
N PRO A 324 8.47 11.19 -12.94
CA PRO A 324 7.33 10.81 -13.76
C PRO A 324 7.18 11.64 -15.03
N SER A 325 7.67 12.89 -15.03
CA SER A 325 7.68 13.74 -16.23
C SER A 325 8.48 13.15 -17.40
N LYS A 326 9.38 12.20 -17.15
CA LYS A 326 10.24 11.57 -18.17
C LYS A 326 9.62 10.33 -18.82
N PHE A 327 8.52 9.78 -18.30
CA PHE A 327 7.89 8.58 -18.88
C PHE A 327 7.50 8.76 -20.35
N GLY A 328 6.84 9.86 -20.70
CA GLY A 328 6.38 10.14 -22.05
C GLY A 328 7.51 10.15 -23.08
N PRO A 329 8.55 11.00 -22.92
CA PRO A 329 9.71 11.01 -23.81
C PRO A 329 10.41 9.65 -23.90
N VAL A 330 10.63 8.97 -22.76
CA VAL A 330 11.31 7.66 -22.74
C VAL A 330 10.52 6.59 -23.47
N LEU A 331 9.22 6.46 -23.18
CA LEU A 331 8.36 5.48 -23.84
C LEU A 331 8.22 5.76 -25.34
N LYS A 332 8.18 7.04 -25.73
CA LYS A 332 8.16 7.42 -27.14
C LYS A 332 9.43 6.94 -27.85
N SER A 333 10.61 7.23 -27.31
CA SER A 333 11.87 6.74 -27.87
C SER A 333 11.92 5.22 -27.98
N LEU A 334 11.48 4.50 -26.94
CA LEU A 334 11.44 3.04 -26.94
C LEU A 334 10.50 2.47 -28.01
N LEU A 335 9.33 3.09 -28.22
CA LEU A 335 8.37 2.70 -29.27
C LEU A 335 8.89 3.00 -30.68
N ASP A 336 9.62 4.10 -30.85
CA ASP A 336 10.24 4.50 -32.11
C ASP A 336 11.51 3.67 -32.44
N GLY A 337 11.95 2.78 -31.53
CA GLY A 337 13.15 1.96 -31.69
C GLY A 337 14.47 2.72 -31.47
N VAL A 338 14.40 3.89 -30.84
CA VAL A 338 15.56 4.76 -30.56
C VAL A 338 15.98 4.60 -29.10
N ALA A 339 17.27 4.41 -28.84
CA ALA A 339 17.80 4.38 -27.49
C ALA A 339 17.50 5.73 -26.78
N PRO A 340 16.89 5.74 -25.58
CA PRO A 340 16.59 6.99 -24.89
C PRO A 340 17.87 7.80 -24.64
N SER A 341 17.84 9.10 -24.94
CA SER A 341 18.96 10.00 -24.62
C SER A 341 19.23 10.01 -23.10
N GLY A 342 20.48 9.94 -22.68
CA GLY A 342 20.91 9.73 -21.28
C GLY A 342 20.44 10.78 -20.24
N ALA A 343 19.74 11.83 -20.65
CA ALA A 343 19.20 12.88 -19.77
C ALA A 343 17.88 12.48 -19.04
N GLY A 344 17.34 11.28 -19.28
CA GLY A 344 16.07 10.82 -18.68
C GLY A 344 16.04 9.36 -18.19
N VAL A 345 17.17 8.65 -18.27
CA VAL A 345 17.32 7.28 -17.76
C VAL A 345 18.25 7.35 -16.55
N ALA A 346 17.85 6.76 -15.43
CA ALA A 346 18.75 6.61 -14.30
C ALA A 346 19.87 5.64 -14.71
N THR A 347 21.09 6.14 -14.90
CA THR A 347 22.24 5.27 -15.21
C THR A 347 22.84 4.75 -13.90
N SER A 348 22.85 3.43 -13.75
CA SER A 348 23.32 2.72 -12.54
C SER A 348 24.77 3.02 -12.16
N GLY A 349 25.55 3.60 -13.08
CA GLY A 349 26.94 4.02 -12.86
C GLY A 349 27.13 5.36 -12.11
N ASN A 350 26.16 6.28 -12.14
CA ASN A 350 26.30 7.60 -11.50
C ASN A 350 25.94 7.61 -10.01
N ILE A 351 25.32 6.54 -9.50
CA ILE A 351 24.98 6.39 -8.08
C ILE A 351 26.23 6.06 -7.24
N PHE A 352 27.32 5.54 -7.84
CA PHE A 352 28.43 4.94 -7.08
C PHE A 352 29.86 5.39 -7.43
N GLN A 353 30.11 6.27 -8.40
CA GLN A 353 31.48 6.75 -8.67
C GLN A 353 31.59 8.27 -8.83
N ARG A 354 31.82 8.97 -7.73
CA ARG A 354 32.52 10.26 -7.78
C ARG A 354 34.01 10.02 -7.57
N ARG A 355 34.78 9.96 -8.67
CA ARG A 355 36.23 10.20 -8.60
C ARG A 355 36.43 11.68 -8.26
N GLY A 356 36.75 11.95 -6.99
CA GLY A 356 37.15 13.28 -6.56
C GLY A 356 38.46 13.68 -7.25
N MET A 357 38.42 14.73 -8.06
CA MET A 357 39.64 15.49 -8.34
C MET A 357 40.06 16.19 -7.05
N HIS A 358 41.09 15.65 -6.39
CA HIS A 358 41.69 16.25 -5.22
C HIS A 358 42.37 17.58 -5.58
N THR A 359 41.89 18.70 -5.02
CA THR A 359 42.77 19.79 -4.64
C THR A 359 42.87 19.79 -3.11
N ILE A 360 44.10 19.57 -2.63
CA ILE A 360 44.42 19.44 -1.21
C ILE A 360 44.29 20.81 -0.55
N ALA A 361 43.34 20.94 0.37
CA ALA A 361 43.38 21.93 1.44
C ALA A 361 43.22 21.18 2.78
N ARG A 362 44.35 20.98 3.48
CA ARG A 362 44.38 20.35 4.81
C ARG A 362 43.68 21.27 5.82
N ARG A 363 42.59 20.80 6.43
CA ARG A 363 42.12 21.24 7.75
C ARG A 363 42.35 20.12 8.77
N PRO A 364 42.61 20.42 10.06
CA PRO A 364 42.95 19.41 11.06
C PRO A 364 41.76 18.50 11.35
N ALA A 365 42.04 17.21 11.52
CA ALA A 365 41.05 16.19 11.86
C ALA A 365 40.55 16.36 13.30
N THR A 366 39.25 16.56 13.46
CA THR A 366 38.56 16.33 14.73
C THR A 366 38.24 14.85 14.86
N THR A 367 38.63 14.27 16.00
CA THR A 367 38.40 12.89 16.40
C THR A 367 36.91 12.56 16.33
N GLN A 368 36.49 11.68 15.40
CA GLN A 368 35.15 11.10 15.42
C GLN A 368 35.03 10.15 16.61
N GLN A 369 34.40 10.61 17.69
CA GLN A 369 33.80 9.71 18.66
C GLN A 369 32.59 9.05 18.01
N ALA A 370 32.51 7.72 18.09
CA ALA A 370 31.34 6.96 17.68
C ALA A 370 30.12 7.41 18.51
N LEU A 371 29.26 8.23 17.91
CA LEU A 371 27.98 8.60 18.50
C LEU A 371 27.03 7.42 18.34
N HIS A 372 26.63 6.84 19.48
CA HIS A 372 25.44 5.99 19.57
C HIS A 372 24.23 6.76 19.00
N GLN A 373 23.82 6.44 17.78
CA GLN A 373 22.56 6.91 17.20
C GLN A 373 21.39 6.33 18.00
N ARG A 374 20.76 7.17 18.83
CA ARG A 374 19.37 6.96 19.27
C ARG A 374 18.48 7.58 18.20
N SER A 375 18.00 6.78 17.25
CA SER A 375 16.98 7.23 16.31
C SER A 375 15.66 7.49 17.07
N ARG A 376 15.32 8.77 17.25
CA ARG A 376 14.01 9.20 17.75
C ARG A 376 13.10 9.35 16.54
N GLY A 377 12.02 8.57 16.48
CA GLY A 377 11.13 8.57 15.32
C GLY A 377 9.67 8.67 15.72
N GLN A 378 9.00 9.74 15.30
CA GLN A 378 7.54 9.86 15.23
C GLN A 378 7.03 9.15 13.96
N ARG A 379 5.89 8.47 14.02
CA ARG A 379 5.41 7.59 12.93
C ARG A 379 3.88 7.65 12.85
N ARG A 380 3.29 7.56 11.64
CA ARG A 380 1.84 7.37 11.34
C ARG A 380 1.29 6.00 11.79
N SER A 381 2.01 5.39 12.71
CA SER A 381 1.84 4.09 13.29
C SER A 381 2.30 4.27 14.72
N ILE A 382 1.49 3.82 15.67
CA ILE A 382 1.82 3.98 17.08
C ILE A 382 2.92 2.97 17.37
N TYR A 383 4.17 3.40 17.33
CA TYR A 383 5.27 2.61 17.83
C TYR A 383 5.44 2.94 19.30
N VAL A 384 5.17 1.96 20.15
CA VAL A 384 5.37 2.11 21.58
C VAL A 384 6.86 2.05 21.89
N THR A 385 7.30 2.84 22.86
CA THR A 385 8.70 2.79 23.32
C THR A 385 9.07 1.39 23.79
N GLN A 386 10.35 1.04 23.74
CA GLN A 386 10.82 -0.30 24.14
C GLN A 386 10.35 -0.70 25.55
N ASN A 387 10.30 0.26 26.50
CA ASN A 387 9.82 0.00 27.84
C ASN A 387 8.32 -0.35 27.85
N VAL A 388 7.50 0.43 27.15
CA VAL A 388 6.06 0.20 27.03
C VAL A 388 5.77 -1.11 26.29
N ALA A 389 6.51 -1.41 25.22
CA ALA A 389 6.44 -2.68 24.51
C ALA A 389 6.68 -3.88 25.44
N ILE A 390 7.77 -3.79 26.22
CA ILE A 390 8.13 -4.80 27.21
C ILE A 390 7.04 -4.94 28.27
N ASP A 391 6.46 -3.84 28.77
CA ASP A 391 5.43 -3.90 29.79
C ASP A 391 4.12 -4.52 29.28
N LEU A 392 3.72 -4.22 28.04
CA LEU A 392 2.58 -4.88 27.37
C LEU A 392 2.81 -6.40 27.25
N LEU A 393 4.02 -6.81 26.91
CA LEU A 393 4.37 -8.24 26.84
C LEU A 393 4.42 -8.86 28.25
N ARG A 394 4.99 -8.19 29.27
CA ARG A 394 4.99 -8.70 30.66
C ARG A 394 3.58 -8.95 31.18
N GLN A 395 2.65 -8.04 30.90
CA GLN A 395 1.24 -8.19 31.30
C GLN A 395 0.57 -9.44 30.70
N ARG A 396 1.06 -9.94 29.56
CA ARG A 396 0.62 -11.19 28.93
C ARG A 396 1.39 -12.44 29.37
N GLY A 397 2.25 -12.32 30.38
CA GLY A 397 3.00 -13.44 30.94
C GLY A 397 4.27 -13.81 30.17
N PHE A 398 4.80 -12.93 29.33
CA PHE A 398 6.11 -13.14 28.71
C PHE A 398 7.24 -13.00 29.73
N TYR A 399 8.17 -13.96 29.73
CA TYR A 399 9.37 -13.89 30.56
C TYR A 399 10.43 -12.98 29.91
N ILE A 400 10.58 -11.78 30.46
CA ILE A 400 11.49 -10.75 29.96
C ILE A 400 12.58 -10.48 31.02
N THR A 401 13.82 -10.85 30.72
CA THR A 401 14.96 -10.63 31.61
C THR A 401 15.40 -9.16 31.59
N LYS A 402 15.67 -8.58 32.78
CA LYS A 402 16.11 -7.17 32.93
C LYS A 402 17.47 -6.88 32.29
N ALA A 403 18.25 -7.93 32.03
CA ALA A 403 19.50 -7.90 31.26
C ALA A 403 19.56 -9.23 30.48
N PRO A 404 19.31 -9.24 29.15
CA PRO A 404 19.40 -10.47 28.38
C PRO A 404 20.81 -11.04 28.53
N LYS A 405 20.91 -12.35 28.83
CA LYS A 405 22.21 -13.02 28.89
C LYS A 405 22.91 -12.88 27.53
N PRO A 406 24.23 -12.67 27.48
CA PRO A 406 24.97 -12.66 26.23
C PRO A 406 24.73 -13.97 25.48
N GLY A 407 24.20 -13.87 24.26
CA GLY A 407 23.86 -15.03 23.43
C GLY A 407 23.41 -14.58 22.04
N PRO A 408 23.43 -15.48 21.05
CA PRO A 408 22.99 -15.16 19.70
C PRO A 408 21.49 -14.80 19.73
N GLN A 409 21.18 -13.55 19.39
CA GLN A 409 19.82 -13.07 19.29
C GLN A 409 19.24 -13.46 17.92
N LYS A 410 18.01 -13.97 17.95
CA LYS A 410 17.24 -14.36 16.77
C LYS A 410 16.07 -13.40 16.59
N LEU A 411 15.72 -13.09 15.35
CA LEU A 411 14.57 -12.25 15.02
C LEU A 411 13.31 -13.12 14.96
N LEU A 412 12.27 -12.69 15.67
CA LEU A 412 10.93 -13.26 15.57
C LEU A 412 9.90 -12.13 15.51
N ALA A 413 9.13 -12.05 14.43
CA ALA A 413 8.11 -11.03 14.28
C ALA A 413 6.77 -11.60 13.80
N VAL A 414 5.66 -11.00 14.25
CA VAL A 414 4.32 -11.24 13.69
C VAL A 414 3.90 -10.01 12.90
N THR A 415 3.60 -10.18 11.62
CA THR A 415 3.24 -9.09 10.70
C THR A 415 2.40 -9.62 9.54
N VAL A 416 2.46 -8.98 8.38
CA VAL A 416 1.76 -9.35 7.16
C VAL A 416 2.71 -9.72 6.03
N ASN A 417 2.34 -10.72 5.26
CA ASN A 417 2.95 -11.05 3.99
C ASN A 417 2.15 -10.36 2.88
N ARG A 418 2.75 -9.34 2.27
CA ARG A 418 2.08 -8.52 1.24
C ARG A 418 1.83 -9.28 -0.06
N SER A 419 2.70 -10.23 -0.40
CA SER A 419 2.58 -11.09 -1.58
C SER A 419 1.39 -12.03 -1.50
N THR A 420 1.23 -12.68 -0.35
CA THR A 420 0.15 -13.65 -0.15
C THR A 420 -1.10 -13.03 0.45
N ARG A 421 -1.05 -11.77 0.90
CA ARG A 421 -2.15 -11.03 1.55
C ARG A 421 -2.67 -11.75 2.79
N SER A 422 -1.74 -12.30 3.57
CA SER A 422 -2.01 -13.06 4.79
C SER A 422 -1.24 -12.45 5.96
N PRO A 423 -1.66 -12.67 7.21
CA PRO A 423 -0.73 -12.48 8.30
C PRO A 423 0.36 -13.56 8.24
N CYS A 424 1.55 -13.24 8.72
CA CYS A 424 2.70 -14.13 8.70
C CYS A 424 3.59 -13.96 9.93
N ILE A 425 4.40 -14.99 10.17
CA ILE A 425 5.51 -14.98 11.13
C ILE A 425 6.79 -14.82 10.34
N ILE A 426 7.60 -13.83 10.69
CA ILE A 426 8.95 -13.66 10.17
C ILE A 426 9.92 -14.21 11.19
N ALA A 427 10.79 -15.12 10.77
CA ALA A 427 11.78 -15.73 11.63
C ALA A 427 13.16 -15.69 10.96
N SER A 428 14.19 -15.24 11.68
CA SER A 428 15.59 -15.31 11.23
C SER A 428 16.45 -15.94 12.32
N PRO A 429 17.37 -16.86 11.98
CA PRO A 429 18.29 -17.46 12.95
C PRO A 429 19.28 -16.43 13.55
N THR A 430 19.33 -15.22 12.99
CA THR A 430 20.15 -14.09 13.45
C THR A 430 19.29 -12.83 13.61
N CYS A 431 19.91 -11.72 14.04
CA CYS A 431 19.26 -10.40 14.01
C CYS A 431 19.22 -9.78 12.60
N ASP A 432 19.92 -10.37 11.64
CA ASP A 432 19.90 -9.91 10.26
C ASP A 432 18.62 -10.41 9.58
N ALA A 433 17.83 -9.46 9.10
CA ALA A 433 16.58 -9.75 8.41
C ALA A 433 16.79 -10.29 6.99
N SER A 434 18.01 -10.23 6.43
CA SER A 434 18.33 -10.81 5.12
C SER A 434 18.17 -12.34 5.08
N GLN A 435 18.31 -13.02 6.23
CA GLN A 435 18.14 -14.46 6.39
C GLN A 435 16.74 -14.84 6.90
N ALA A 436 15.81 -13.87 6.89
CA ALA A 436 14.47 -14.10 7.40
C ALA A 436 13.63 -14.94 6.43
N ALA A 437 12.88 -15.90 6.98
CA ALA A 437 11.84 -16.63 6.29
C ALA A 437 10.46 -16.15 6.75
N LYS A 438 9.49 -16.11 5.81
CA LYS A 438 8.09 -15.74 6.06
C LYS A 438 7.23 -17.01 6.12
N PHE A 439 6.44 -17.14 7.18
CA PHE A 439 5.55 -18.28 7.41
C PHE A 439 4.11 -17.80 7.56
N ASP A 440 3.30 -17.98 6.52
CA ASP A 440 1.91 -17.52 6.52
C ASP A 440 1.02 -18.36 7.43
N TYR A 441 -0.02 -17.73 7.97
CA TYR A 441 -1.07 -18.42 8.71
C TYR A 441 -2.45 -17.82 8.41
N PRO A 442 -3.56 -18.54 8.65
CA PRO A 442 -4.90 -18.02 8.44
C PRO A 442 -5.23 -16.85 9.39
N TYR A 443 -5.87 -15.79 8.92
CA TYR A 443 -6.28 -14.66 9.78
C TYR A 443 -7.23 -15.05 10.92
N GLY A 444 -7.99 -16.14 10.74
CA GLY A 444 -8.85 -16.73 11.77
C GLY A 444 -8.09 -17.51 12.86
N ALA A 445 -6.79 -17.75 12.70
CA ALA A 445 -6.01 -18.56 13.64
C ALA A 445 -6.06 -18.00 15.06
N SER A 446 -6.36 -18.87 16.01
CA SER A 446 -6.40 -18.56 17.44
C SER A 446 -5.71 -19.63 18.29
N SER A 447 -5.13 -20.64 17.64
CA SER A 447 -4.51 -21.80 18.26
C SER A 447 -3.16 -22.06 17.61
N ALA A 448 -2.22 -22.51 18.41
CA ALA A 448 -0.93 -23.01 17.95
C ALA A 448 -1.02 -24.09 16.86
N LYS A 449 -2.11 -24.87 16.82
CA LYS A 449 -2.32 -25.92 15.82
C LYS A 449 -2.45 -25.37 14.39
N ASP A 450 -2.82 -24.11 14.25
CA ASP A 450 -2.97 -23.44 12.97
C ASP A 450 -1.65 -22.81 12.49
N LEU A 451 -0.57 -22.94 13.28
CA LEU A 451 0.71 -22.31 13.04
C LEU A 451 1.77 -23.31 12.59
N PRO A 452 2.69 -22.91 11.69
CA PRO A 452 3.79 -23.75 11.25
C PRO A 452 4.94 -23.78 12.27
N ILE A 453 4.67 -24.21 13.51
CA ILE A 453 5.62 -24.18 14.64
C ILE A 453 6.91 -24.95 14.34
N LEU A 454 6.80 -26.17 13.82
CA LEU A 454 7.97 -27.02 13.54
C LEU A 454 8.90 -26.42 12.46
N PRO A 455 8.39 -25.99 11.29
CA PRO A 455 9.20 -25.25 10.32
C PRO A 455 9.87 -24.00 10.90
N ILE A 456 9.16 -23.23 11.72
CA ILE A 456 9.72 -22.02 12.36
C ILE A 456 10.85 -22.40 13.32
N ALA A 457 10.64 -23.40 14.19
CA ALA A 457 11.64 -23.85 15.15
C ALA A 457 12.92 -24.37 14.46
N GLN A 458 12.75 -25.08 13.34
CA GLN A 458 13.86 -25.57 12.52
C GLN A 458 14.64 -24.42 11.87
N HIS A 459 13.95 -23.44 11.26
CA HIS A 459 14.60 -22.28 10.65
C HIS A 459 15.32 -21.40 11.68
N LEU A 460 14.75 -21.29 12.88
CA LEU A 460 15.39 -20.60 14.00
C LEU A 460 16.49 -21.44 14.67
N GLU A 461 16.73 -22.69 14.26
CA GLU A 461 17.73 -23.58 14.87
C GLU A 461 17.54 -23.71 16.40
N LEU A 462 16.29 -23.81 16.86
CA LEU A 462 15.99 -23.93 18.28
C LEU A 462 16.18 -25.37 18.77
N HIS A 463 16.57 -25.51 20.05
CA HIS A 463 16.62 -26.83 20.68
C HIS A 463 15.22 -27.49 20.69
N PRO A 464 15.10 -28.81 20.45
CA PRO A 464 13.80 -29.49 20.41
C PRO A 464 12.94 -29.32 21.67
N GLY A 465 13.59 -29.21 22.84
CA GLY A 465 12.89 -28.94 24.11
C GLY A 465 12.19 -27.58 24.20
N SER A 466 12.50 -26.63 23.30
CA SER A 466 11.96 -25.27 23.29
C SER A 466 10.71 -25.11 22.43
N ILE A 467 10.23 -26.17 21.77
CA ILE A 467 9.08 -26.13 20.87
C ILE A 467 7.82 -25.64 21.61
N SER A 468 7.54 -26.17 22.81
CA SER A 468 6.38 -25.72 23.61
C SER A 468 6.51 -24.28 24.09
N ALA A 469 7.73 -23.80 24.33
CA ALA A 469 7.97 -22.40 24.67
C ALA A 469 7.72 -21.46 23.46
N LEU A 470 8.18 -21.86 22.27
CA LEU A 470 7.92 -21.15 21.02
C LEU A 470 6.42 -21.09 20.73
N GLU A 471 5.72 -22.20 20.93
CA GLU A 471 4.27 -22.31 20.76
C GLU A 471 3.52 -21.28 21.61
N ASN A 472 3.88 -21.17 22.89
CA ASN A 472 3.29 -20.20 23.80
C ASN A 472 3.60 -18.75 23.38
N VAL A 473 4.87 -18.46 23.05
CA VAL A 473 5.31 -17.13 22.58
C VAL A 473 4.52 -16.69 21.35
N LEU A 474 4.43 -17.56 20.34
CA LEU A 474 3.73 -17.24 19.09
C LEU A 474 2.22 -17.08 19.30
N SER A 475 1.61 -17.96 20.11
CA SER A 475 0.18 -17.85 20.41
C SER A 475 -0.17 -16.52 21.07
N GLN A 476 0.66 -16.06 22.01
CA GLN A 476 0.47 -14.77 22.69
C GLN A 476 0.74 -13.57 21.77
N LEU A 477 1.77 -13.63 20.91
CA LEU A 477 2.04 -12.58 19.92
C LEU A 477 0.89 -12.47 18.91
N ILE A 478 0.35 -13.57 18.41
CA ILE A 478 -0.77 -13.55 17.46
C ILE A 478 -2.05 -13.05 18.11
N ALA A 479 -2.32 -13.45 19.35
CA ALA A 479 -3.43 -12.90 20.13
C ALA A 479 -3.30 -11.37 20.27
N LEU A 480 -2.11 -10.87 20.65
CA LEU A 480 -1.83 -9.43 20.72
C LEU A 480 -1.98 -8.75 19.36
N PHE A 481 -1.47 -9.36 18.28
CA PHE A 481 -1.53 -8.85 16.91
C PHE A 481 -2.98 -8.59 16.51
N LYS A 482 -3.86 -9.56 16.76
CA LYS A 482 -5.28 -9.47 16.43
C LYS A 482 -6.07 -8.56 17.36
N GLU A 483 -5.86 -8.67 18.67
CA GLU A 483 -6.64 -7.93 19.68
C GLU A 483 -6.34 -6.44 19.69
N LYS A 484 -5.13 -6.02 19.32
CA LYS A 484 -4.70 -4.62 19.31
C LYS A 484 -4.49 -4.07 17.89
N GLU A 485 -4.90 -4.81 16.88
CA GLU A 485 -4.76 -4.46 15.46
C GLU A 485 -3.35 -3.96 15.11
N ALA A 486 -2.35 -4.75 15.50
CA ALA A 486 -0.96 -4.44 15.23
C ALA A 486 -0.64 -4.70 13.75
N PHE A 487 0.27 -3.93 13.17
CA PHE A 487 0.82 -4.28 11.85
C PHE A 487 2.21 -4.93 11.97
N LEU A 488 2.91 -4.73 13.09
CA LEU A 488 4.21 -5.33 13.35
C LEU A 488 4.39 -5.57 14.85
N LEU A 489 4.62 -6.81 15.24
CA LEU A 489 5.13 -7.16 16.57
C LEU A 489 6.48 -7.81 16.39
N GLU A 490 7.55 -7.02 16.41
CA GLU A 490 8.91 -7.50 16.28
C GLU A 490 9.52 -7.78 17.65
N THR A 491 10.18 -8.92 17.79
CA THR A 491 10.89 -9.30 19.00
C THR A 491 12.25 -9.89 18.69
N ARG A 492 13.19 -9.71 19.62
CA ARG A 492 14.47 -10.42 19.61
C ARG A 492 14.44 -11.45 20.72
N ILE A 493 14.64 -12.71 20.35
CA ILE A 493 14.65 -13.82 21.30
C ILE A 493 16.06 -14.35 21.51
N VAL A 494 16.33 -14.83 22.72
CA VAL A 494 17.55 -15.53 23.09
C VAL A 494 17.17 -16.89 23.66
N GLN A 495 17.92 -17.91 23.28
CA GLN A 495 17.82 -19.23 23.87
C GLN A 495 19.13 -19.55 24.63
N PRO A 496 19.16 -19.44 25.97
CA PRO A 496 20.34 -19.82 26.75
C PRO A 496 20.60 -21.33 26.63
N PRO A 497 21.81 -21.80 26.27
CA PRO A 497 22.16 -23.21 26.39
C PRO A 497 22.33 -23.59 27.87
N PRO A 498 21.92 -24.78 28.34
CA PRO A 498 21.14 -25.86 27.71
C PRO A 498 19.67 -25.80 28.16
N SER A 499 18.94 -24.73 27.82
CA SER A 499 17.57 -24.52 28.30
C SER A 499 16.51 -24.71 27.21
N SER A 500 15.34 -25.21 27.62
CA SER A 500 14.08 -25.25 26.88
C SER A 500 13.35 -23.90 26.89
N ILE A 501 13.98 -22.85 27.42
CA ILE A 501 13.36 -21.56 27.68
C ILE A 501 13.71 -20.59 26.54
N ILE A 502 12.73 -19.80 26.12
CA ILE A 502 12.91 -18.68 25.21
C ILE A 502 12.77 -17.39 26.01
N GLU A 503 13.82 -16.56 26.00
CA GLU A 503 13.83 -15.24 26.65
C GLU A 503 13.67 -14.15 25.58
N LEU A 504 12.91 -13.10 25.91
CA LEU A 504 12.79 -11.90 25.08
C LEU A 504 13.83 -10.86 25.49
N ALA A 505 14.71 -10.49 24.56
CA ALA A 505 15.75 -9.49 24.77
C ALA A 505 15.29 -8.06 24.46
N SER A 506 14.45 -7.91 23.43
CA SER A 506 13.86 -6.61 23.07
C SER A 506 12.59 -6.80 22.24
N ALA A 507 11.78 -5.75 22.17
CA ALA A 507 10.55 -5.73 21.40
C ALA A 507 10.35 -4.36 20.74
N HIS A 508 9.82 -4.37 19.53
CA HIS A 508 9.46 -3.21 18.75
C HIS A 508 8.07 -3.44 18.16
N LEU A 509 7.06 -2.78 18.75
CA LEU A 509 5.66 -3.04 18.44
C LEU A 509 5.06 -1.82 17.75
N GLY A 510 4.44 -2.03 16.59
CA GLY A 510 3.76 -1.01 15.80
C GLY A 510 2.28 -1.34 15.64
N PHE A 511 1.43 -0.37 15.96
CA PHE A 511 -0.03 -0.46 15.83
C PHE A 511 -0.57 0.47 14.76
N ASP A 512 -1.65 0.04 14.11
CA ASP A 512 -2.28 0.79 13.02
C ASP A 512 -3.14 1.94 13.56
N ASP A 513 -2.73 3.18 13.25
CA ASP A 513 -3.42 4.40 13.66
C ASP A 513 -4.79 4.56 12.98
N ALA A 514 -5.01 3.93 11.82
CA ALA A 514 -6.31 3.95 11.14
C ALA A 514 -7.43 3.33 12.00
N ALA A 515 -7.12 2.34 12.83
CA ALA A 515 -8.06 1.74 13.75
C ALA A 515 -8.66 2.76 14.73
N PHE A 516 -7.81 3.66 15.24
CA PHE A 516 -8.24 4.73 16.13
C PHE A 516 -8.88 5.89 15.35
N ARG A 517 -8.19 6.44 14.34
CA ARG A 517 -8.65 7.67 13.65
C ARG A 517 -9.92 7.47 12.84
N SER A 518 -10.10 6.32 12.20
CA SER A 518 -11.27 6.06 11.36
C SER A 518 -12.41 5.44 12.16
N CYS A 519 -12.10 4.51 13.08
CA CYS A 519 -13.10 3.65 13.73
C CYS A 519 -13.25 3.89 15.25
N GLY A 520 -12.37 4.68 15.88
CA GLY A 520 -12.40 4.95 17.32
C GLY A 520 -12.00 3.75 18.18
N ARG A 521 -11.33 2.73 17.61
CA ARG A 521 -10.86 1.54 18.34
C ARG A 521 -9.48 1.80 18.97
N HIS A 522 -9.11 1.00 19.96
CA HIS A 522 -7.77 1.00 20.57
C HIS A 522 -7.31 2.37 21.13
N ALA A 523 -8.23 3.13 21.73
CA ALA A 523 -7.91 4.39 22.41
C ALA A 523 -6.87 4.20 23.53
N ASP A 524 -6.82 3.02 24.14
CA ASP A 524 -5.82 2.62 25.13
C ASP A 524 -4.40 2.53 24.52
N ILE A 525 -4.27 2.07 23.27
CA ILE A 525 -2.98 2.06 22.56
C ILE A 525 -2.60 3.48 22.14
N GLN A 526 -3.55 4.29 21.68
CA GLN A 526 -3.29 5.70 21.35
C GLN A 526 -2.79 6.49 22.56
N ALA A 527 -3.29 6.19 23.76
CA ALA A 527 -2.85 6.82 25.00
C ALA A 527 -1.39 6.50 25.38
N LEU A 528 -0.78 5.48 24.78
CA LEU A 528 0.64 5.13 25.01
C LEU A 528 1.61 5.96 24.16
N ARG A 529 1.10 6.85 23.29
CA ARG A 529 1.92 7.70 22.44
C ARG A 529 2.65 8.76 23.25
N ASP A 530 3.97 8.83 23.08
CA ASP A 530 4.84 9.78 23.77
C ASP A 530 5.13 11.00 22.90
N PHE A 531 4.23 11.99 22.94
CA PHE A 531 4.38 13.24 22.18
C PHE A 531 5.65 14.02 22.54
N ALA A 532 6.24 13.82 23.73
CA ALA A 532 7.46 14.52 24.13
C ALA A 532 8.72 13.97 23.45
N ALA A 533 8.65 12.74 22.93
CA ALA A 533 9.73 12.11 22.17
C ALA A 533 9.68 12.41 20.66
N GLU A 534 8.64 13.11 20.21
CA GLU A 534 8.30 13.40 18.83
C GLU A 534 8.73 14.83 18.41
N ASP A 535 8.85 15.10 17.11
CA ASP A 535 9.26 16.43 16.64
C ASP A 535 8.03 17.37 16.66
N GLU A 536 8.16 18.50 17.36
CA GLU A 536 7.04 19.43 17.57
C GLU A 536 6.42 19.91 16.25
N ALA A 537 7.25 20.15 15.23
CA ALA A 537 6.77 20.62 13.93
C ALA A 537 5.89 19.56 13.26
N GLU A 538 6.29 18.29 13.34
CA GLU A 538 5.52 17.16 12.80
C GLU A 538 4.18 16.97 13.53
N VAL A 539 4.18 16.97 14.88
CA VAL A 539 2.96 16.87 15.69
C VAL A 539 2.00 18.04 15.42
N SER A 540 2.53 19.24 15.18
CA SER A 540 1.75 20.47 15.04
C SER A 540 0.93 20.58 13.75
N VAL A 541 1.20 19.73 12.75
CA VAL A 541 0.52 19.73 11.43
C VAL A 541 -0.22 18.43 11.13
N GLU A 542 -0.04 17.41 11.97
CA GLU A 542 -0.64 16.08 11.80
C GLU A 542 -2.17 16.12 11.93
N LYS A 543 -2.71 17.00 12.80
CA LYS A 543 -4.15 17.14 13.05
C LYS A 543 -4.89 17.61 11.80
N GLU A 544 -4.22 18.37 10.96
CA GLU A 544 -4.69 18.86 9.67
C GLU A 544 -4.54 17.80 8.55
N GLY A 545 -4.00 16.62 8.86
CA GLY A 545 -3.81 15.51 7.93
C GLY A 545 -2.52 15.59 7.10
N ILE A 546 -1.65 16.58 7.38
CA ILE A 546 -0.39 16.77 6.68
C ILE A 546 0.61 15.70 7.16
N VAL A 547 1.31 15.03 6.24
CA VAL A 547 2.55 14.31 6.60
C VAL A 547 3.66 15.34 6.57
N TYR A 548 4.34 15.54 7.68
CA TYR A 548 5.60 16.24 7.71
C TYR A 548 6.62 15.32 8.36
N ILE A 549 7.75 15.13 7.69
CA ILE A 549 8.90 14.39 8.22
C ILE A 549 10.10 15.29 8.06
N LYS A 550 10.73 15.61 9.18
CA LYS A 550 11.97 16.38 9.16
C LYS A 550 13.11 15.48 8.68
N LEU A 551 13.83 15.92 7.65
CA LEU A 551 15.00 15.23 7.14
C LEU A 551 16.26 15.89 7.71
N GLU A 552 17.25 15.07 8.06
CA GLU A 552 18.53 15.55 8.59
C GLU A 552 19.33 16.30 7.50
N ASP A 553 20.07 17.34 7.88
CA ASP A 553 21.04 18.07 7.04
C ASP A 553 20.53 18.71 5.71
N GLY A 554 19.23 18.78 5.49
CA GLY A 554 18.66 19.42 4.29
C GLY A 554 18.43 20.93 4.40
N ASN A 555 18.41 21.61 3.25
CA ASN A 555 18.23 23.06 3.12
C ASN A 555 17.16 23.49 2.10
N ILE A 556 16.51 22.53 1.43
CA ILE A 556 15.40 22.76 0.49
C ILE A 556 14.09 22.31 1.13
N GLY A 557 13.21 23.25 1.46
CA GLY A 557 11.87 22.93 1.96
C GLY A 557 10.98 22.44 0.83
N THR A 558 10.36 21.27 0.98
CA THR A 558 9.45 20.71 -0.03
C THR A 558 8.00 20.80 0.42
N LEU A 559 7.09 21.15 -0.49
CA LEU A 559 5.65 21.04 -0.28
C LEU A 559 5.05 20.36 -1.49
N VAL A 560 4.49 19.17 -1.29
CA VAL A 560 3.98 18.32 -2.36
C VAL A 560 2.55 17.85 -2.08
N ASN A 561 1.78 17.65 -3.15
CA ASN A 561 0.48 16.97 -3.07
C ASN A 561 0.64 15.49 -3.45
N GLY A 562 0.43 14.60 -2.48
CA GLY A 562 0.48 13.15 -2.65
C GLY A 562 1.83 12.55 -2.27
N ALA A 563 1.78 11.55 -1.38
CA ALA A 563 2.94 10.86 -0.81
C ALA A 563 3.94 10.33 -1.84
N GLY A 564 3.48 9.65 -2.90
CA GLY A 564 4.40 9.11 -3.91
C GLY A 564 5.16 10.19 -4.67
N LEU A 565 4.49 11.30 -5.00
CA LEU A 565 5.14 12.45 -5.64
C LEU A 565 6.08 13.16 -4.66
N ALA A 566 5.73 13.23 -3.39
CA ALA A 566 6.59 13.79 -2.34
C ALA A 566 7.89 12.96 -2.20
N MET A 567 7.79 11.63 -2.16
CA MET A 567 8.96 10.75 -2.11
C MET A 567 9.84 10.93 -3.34
N ASN A 568 9.24 10.91 -4.53
CA ASN A 568 9.99 11.09 -5.77
C ASN A 568 10.60 12.50 -5.90
N THR A 569 9.98 13.53 -5.34
CA THR A 569 10.54 14.89 -5.30
C THR A 569 11.81 14.93 -4.44
N VAL A 570 11.79 14.28 -3.28
CA VAL A 570 12.99 14.13 -2.44
C VAL A 570 14.08 13.36 -3.19
N ASP A 571 13.73 12.27 -3.87
CA ASP A 571 14.67 11.48 -4.67
C ASP A 571 15.27 12.29 -5.83
N ALA A 572 14.44 12.99 -6.60
CA ALA A 572 14.88 13.81 -7.72
C ALA A 572 15.78 14.99 -7.29
N LEU A 573 15.51 15.58 -6.12
CA LEU A 573 16.40 16.59 -5.54
C LEU A 573 17.78 15.99 -5.21
N ALA A 574 17.81 14.81 -4.58
CA ALA A 574 19.04 14.13 -4.25
C ALA A 574 19.85 13.76 -5.51
N ASP A 575 19.19 13.28 -6.56
CA ASP A 575 19.80 12.99 -7.86
C ASP A 575 20.50 14.22 -8.48
N MET A 576 19.93 15.40 -8.28
CA MET A 576 20.49 16.69 -8.74
C MET A 576 21.52 17.29 -7.77
N GLY A 577 21.85 16.62 -6.67
CA GLY A 577 22.77 17.09 -5.64
C GLY A 577 22.19 18.10 -4.64
N GLY A 578 20.87 18.26 -4.62
CA GLY A 578 20.15 19.03 -3.61
C GLY A 578 19.85 18.19 -2.35
N CYS A 579 19.55 18.86 -1.24
CA CYS A 579 19.23 18.21 0.03
C CYS A 579 17.88 18.71 0.56
N ALA A 580 16.85 17.87 0.49
CA ALA A 580 15.54 18.21 1.04
C ALA A 580 15.61 18.31 2.57
N ALA A 581 15.13 19.42 3.14
CA ALA A 581 15.04 19.65 4.59
C ALA A 581 13.89 18.86 5.23
N ASN A 582 12.91 18.48 4.41
CA ASN A 582 11.73 17.75 4.83
C ASN A 582 11.17 16.89 3.69
N PHE A 583 10.41 15.88 4.08
CA PHE A 583 9.36 15.28 3.26
C PHE A 583 8.02 15.85 3.72
N LEU A 584 7.22 16.40 2.81
CA LEU A 584 5.89 16.90 3.13
C LEU A 584 4.86 16.49 2.07
N ASP A 585 3.82 15.82 2.55
CA ASP A 585 2.62 15.52 1.77
C ASP A 585 1.41 16.22 2.41
N THR A 586 0.80 17.13 1.65
CA THR A 586 -0.39 17.89 2.03
C THR A 586 -1.69 17.06 2.01
N GLY A 587 -1.63 15.83 1.49
CA GLY A 587 -2.73 14.90 1.34
C GLY A 587 -3.54 15.12 0.06
N GLY A 588 -4.25 14.07 -0.39
CA GLY A 588 -5.06 14.07 -1.62
C GLY A 588 -6.29 14.99 -1.60
N LYS A 589 -6.56 15.67 -0.48
CA LYS A 589 -7.66 16.64 -0.29
C LYS A 589 -7.15 17.98 0.25
N ALA A 590 -5.97 18.40 -0.21
CA ALA A 590 -5.37 19.66 0.21
C ALA A 590 -6.36 20.83 0.00
N THR A 591 -6.49 21.65 1.03
CA THR A 591 -7.28 22.89 1.02
C THR A 591 -6.33 24.09 1.13
N SER A 592 -6.82 25.30 0.88
CA SER A 592 -6.03 26.52 1.08
C SER A 592 -5.45 26.60 2.50
N GLU A 593 -6.18 26.13 3.51
CA GLU A 593 -5.73 26.15 4.90
C GLU A 593 -4.61 25.13 5.16
N THR A 594 -4.73 23.90 4.65
CA THR A 594 -3.66 22.89 4.81
C THR A 594 -2.40 23.29 4.06
N VAL A 595 -2.53 23.92 2.89
CA VAL A 595 -1.39 24.48 2.13
C VAL A 595 -0.73 25.61 2.91
N LYS A 596 -1.51 26.55 3.45
CA LYS A 596 -1.00 27.64 4.30
C LYS A 596 -0.23 27.08 5.51
N ARG A 597 -0.83 26.13 6.23
CA ARG A 597 -0.18 25.49 7.39
C ARG A 597 1.12 24.79 7.02
N SER A 598 1.15 24.17 5.83
CA SER A 598 2.37 23.55 5.28
C SER A 598 3.46 24.58 4.98
N PHE A 599 3.11 25.77 4.50
CA PHE A 599 4.09 26.86 4.37
C PHE A 599 4.57 27.35 5.73
N GLU A 600 3.69 27.54 6.71
CA GLU A 600 4.08 28.00 8.04
C GLU A 600 5.14 27.08 8.66
N VAL A 601 4.94 25.76 8.64
CA VAL A 601 5.90 24.82 9.23
C VAL A 601 7.25 24.82 8.49
N ILE A 602 7.24 24.91 7.15
CA ILE A 602 8.47 25.02 6.36
C ILE A 602 9.21 26.32 6.67
N LEU A 603 8.49 27.44 6.79
CA LEU A 603 9.06 28.77 7.03
C LEU A 603 9.64 28.93 8.44
N THR A 604 9.19 28.13 9.39
CA THR A 604 9.76 28.12 10.75
C THR A 604 11.07 27.34 10.86
N ASP A 605 11.43 26.52 9.86
CA ASP A 605 12.70 25.79 9.87
C ASP A 605 13.85 26.70 9.39
N PRO A 606 14.79 27.11 10.27
CA PRO A 606 15.87 28.03 9.90
C PRO A 606 16.88 27.43 8.91
N ARG A 607 16.83 26.13 8.65
CA ARG A 607 17.69 25.45 7.67
C ARG A 607 17.22 25.68 6.23
N VAL A 608 15.94 26.01 6.06
CA VAL A 608 15.31 26.13 4.73
C VAL A 608 15.69 27.45 4.07
N ASN A 609 16.57 27.38 3.08
CA ASN A 609 16.99 28.53 2.28
C ASN A 609 16.22 28.63 0.96
N VAL A 610 15.82 27.49 0.39
CA VAL A 610 15.07 27.38 -0.87
C VAL A 610 13.77 26.64 -0.62
N ARG A 611 12.68 27.06 -1.26
CA ARG A 611 11.35 26.47 -1.12
C ARG A 611 10.88 25.94 -2.46
N LEU A 612 10.63 24.65 -2.52
CA LEU A 612 10.13 23.96 -3.70
C LEU A 612 8.68 23.55 -3.48
N PHE A 613 7.82 24.06 -4.35
CA PHE A 613 6.41 23.74 -4.39
C PHE A 613 6.14 22.87 -5.62
N HIS A 614 5.72 21.62 -5.40
CA HIS A 614 5.43 20.67 -6.46
C HIS A 614 3.98 20.22 -6.36
N VAL A 615 3.15 20.72 -7.27
CA VAL A 615 1.77 20.27 -7.41
C VAL A 615 1.63 19.52 -8.70
N CYS A 616 0.84 18.44 -8.65
CA CYS A 616 0.51 17.66 -9.83
C CYS A 616 -0.09 18.57 -10.90
N VAL A 617 0.45 18.50 -12.12
CA VAL A 617 0.17 19.33 -13.29
C VAL A 617 -1.31 19.30 -13.69
N CYS A 618 -2.04 18.25 -13.31
CA CYS A 618 -3.47 18.11 -13.62
C CYS A 618 -4.42 18.63 -12.54
N LEU A 619 -3.93 19.10 -11.40
CA LEU A 619 -4.75 19.78 -10.41
C LEU A 619 -4.79 21.27 -10.77
N GLU A 620 -5.94 21.76 -11.24
CA GLU A 620 -6.14 23.20 -11.45
C GLU A 620 -6.01 23.94 -10.11
N VAL A 621 -4.83 24.51 -9.83
CA VAL A 621 -4.64 25.42 -8.69
C VAL A 621 -4.85 26.85 -9.18
N ALA A 622 -6.11 27.22 -9.42
CA ALA A 622 -6.47 28.53 -9.96
C ALA A 622 -6.29 29.74 -8.99
N TRP A 623 -5.61 29.60 -7.84
CA TRP A 623 -5.73 30.58 -6.73
C TRP A 623 -4.44 31.00 -6.00
N MET A 624 -3.22 30.80 -6.52
CA MET A 624 -1.97 31.00 -5.74
C MET A 624 -0.99 32.10 -6.21
N PHE A 625 -1.46 33.22 -6.77
CA PHE A 625 -0.62 34.38 -7.09
C PHE A 625 -0.94 35.56 -6.16
N PRO A 626 -0.31 35.71 -4.97
CA PRO A 626 0.74 36.74 -4.84
C PRO A 626 1.67 36.56 -3.60
N LEU A 627 2.78 35.81 -3.68
CA LEU A 627 3.77 35.77 -2.56
C LEU A 627 5.25 35.63 -2.97
N GLY A 628 5.60 35.91 -4.23
CA GLY A 628 7.00 35.73 -4.68
C GLY A 628 7.45 34.26 -4.70
N LEU A 629 6.49 33.34 -4.87
CA LEU A 629 6.74 31.91 -5.11
C LEU A 629 7.29 31.70 -6.51
N TYR A 630 8.37 30.92 -6.63
CA TYR A 630 8.70 30.25 -7.87
C TYR A 630 7.76 29.04 -8.02
N LEU A 631 6.74 29.18 -8.87
CA LEU A 631 5.88 28.07 -9.26
C LEU A 631 6.67 27.18 -10.22
N TYR A 632 7.19 26.04 -9.74
CA TYR A 632 7.80 25.04 -10.61
C TYR A 632 6.71 24.14 -11.21
N CYS A 633 5.88 24.69 -12.11
CA CYS A 633 5.05 23.89 -13.00
C CYS A 633 5.97 23.26 -14.05
N ALA A 634 6.45 22.04 -13.78
CA ALA A 634 7.07 21.10 -14.72
C ALA A 634 7.67 21.70 -16.01
N PHE A 635 8.77 22.44 -15.90
CA PHE A 635 9.74 22.62 -16.99
C PHE A 635 11.12 22.16 -16.47
N LEU A 636 11.36 20.85 -16.56
CA LEU A 636 12.69 20.22 -16.46
C LEU A 636 12.86 19.18 -17.57
#